data_AF-A0A1W0WCH0-F1
#
_entry.id   AF-A0A1W0WCH0-F1
#
_cell.length_a   1.000
_cell.length_b   1.000
_cell.length_c   1.000
_cell.angle_alpha   90.00
_cell.angle_beta   90.00
_cell.angle_gamma   90.00
#
_symmetry.space_group_name_H-M   'P 1'
#
loop_
_entity.id
_entity.type
_entity.pdbx_description
1 polymer ?
#
loop_
_entity_poly.entity_id
_entity_poly.type
_entity_poly.pdbx_seq_one_letter_code
_entity_poly.pdbx_strand_id
1 'polypeptide(L)'
;MVQVVLVSASRVACLESVTRSNTTEPVFILPHRACYFTTWSRYRPVPGKYLPANVDPNLCTILIYAFGQITNNTISTRSPKDEG
;
A
#
# COMPACT_ATOMS: atom_id res chain seq x y z
N MET A 1 16.27 -5.29 10.84
CA MET A 1 15.00 -5.73 11.46
C MET A 1 14.03 -4.55 11.44
N VAL A 2 13.15 -4.45 10.45
CA VAL A 2 12.01 -3.51 10.43
C VAL A 2 10.86 -4.22 9.71
N GLN A 3 9.90 -4.73 10.47
CA GLN A 3 8.58 -5.08 9.96
C GLN A 3 7.57 -4.34 10.81
N VAL A 4 6.86 -3.37 10.24
CA VAL A 4 5.44 -3.14 10.58
C VAL A 4 4.73 -2.55 9.36
N VAL A 5 4.26 -3.43 8.47
CA VAL A 5 2.84 -3.39 8.08
C VAL A 5 2.30 -4.72 8.55
N LEU A 6 1.59 -4.72 9.68
CA LEU A 6 0.72 -5.82 10.06
C LEU A 6 -0.48 -5.76 9.11
N VAL A 7 -0.39 -6.41 7.94
CA VAL A 7 -1.62 -6.93 7.34
C VAL A 7 -1.97 -8.11 8.22
N SER A 8 -2.91 -7.91 9.15
CA SER A 8 -3.47 -9.03 9.90
C SER A 8 -3.99 -10.03 8.87
N ALA A 9 -3.35 -11.20 8.80
CA ALA A 9 -3.74 -12.31 7.94
C ALA A 9 -5.00 -13.02 8.48
N SER A 10 -5.97 -12.26 8.99
CA SER A 10 -7.19 -12.81 9.57
C SER A 10 -8.40 -12.34 8.78
N ARG A 11 -8.49 -12.88 7.56
CA ARG A 11 -9.67 -13.53 6.95
C ARG A 11 -9.56 -13.43 5.43
N VAL A 12 -8.93 -14.45 4.82
CA VAL A 12 -9.42 -14.92 3.52
C VAL A 12 -10.74 -15.62 3.84
N ALA A 13 -11.85 -14.95 3.58
CA ALA A 13 -13.16 -15.59 3.60
C ALA A 13 -13.66 -15.61 2.14
N CYS A 14 -13.43 -16.73 1.47
CA CYS A 14 -14.32 -17.13 0.39
C CYS A 14 -15.45 -17.95 1.02
N LEU A 15 -16.64 -17.36 1.21
CA LEU A 15 -17.92 -18.07 1.10
C LEU A 15 -19.10 -17.09 0.93
N GLU A 16 -19.78 -17.25 -0.20
CA GLU A 16 -21.17 -16.98 -0.60
C GLU A 16 -22.05 -15.92 0.12
N SER A 17 -22.62 -15.04 -0.72
CA SER A 17 -23.87 -14.27 -0.58
C SER A 17 -24.13 -13.49 0.71
N VAL A 18 -23.73 -12.20 0.73
CA VAL A 18 -24.33 -11.20 1.63
C VAL A 18 -25.43 -10.46 0.85
N THR A 19 -26.68 -10.79 1.16
CA THR A 19 -27.86 -10.04 0.74
C THR A 19 -28.03 -8.77 1.60
N ARG A 20 -27.88 -7.61 0.95
CA ARG A 20 -28.39 -6.25 1.23
C ARG A 20 -28.52 -5.79 2.71
N SER A 21 -27.71 -4.82 3.12
CA SER A 21 -28.08 -3.83 4.15
C SER A 21 -27.91 -2.40 3.63
N ASN A 22 -28.86 -1.55 4.01
CA ASN A 22 -29.04 -0.18 3.54
C ASN A 22 -28.09 0.77 4.29
N THR A 23 -26.80 0.67 4.02
CA THR A 23 -25.80 1.65 4.45
C THR A 23 -25.26 2.35 3.20
N THR A 24 -25.17 3.68 3.26
CA THR A 24 -24.41 4.48 2.30
C THR A 24 -22.92 4.21 2.51
N GLU A 25 -22.49 2.98 2.23
CA GLU A 25 -21.09 2.59 2.14
C GLU A 25 -20.71 2.63 0.65
N PRO A 26 -19.58 3.26 0.28
CA PRO A 26 -19.14 3.24 -1.10
C PRO A 26 -18.83 1.80 -1.51
N VAL A 27 -19.71 1.19 -2.30
CA VAL A 27 -19.42 -0.06 -2.98
C VAL A 27 -18.26 0.23 -3.92
N PHE A 28 -17.07 -0.25 -3.58
CA PHE A 28 -15.95 -0.16 -4.49
C PHE A 28 -16.13 -1.19 -5.61
N ILE A 29 -16.85 -0.79 -6.66
CA ILE A 29 -17.06 -1.59 -7.86
C ILE A 29 -15.87 -1.31 -8.78
N LEU A 30 -14.85 -2.19 -8.77
CA LEU A 30 -13.75 -2.39 -9.74
C LEU A 30 -12.73 -3.33 -9.06
N PRO A 31 -11.86 -4.06 -9.79
CA PRO A 31 -10.95 -5.03 -9.15
C PRO A 31 -10.02 -4.32 -8.15
N HIS A 32 -10.20 -4.60 -6.86
CA HIS A 32 -9.34 -4.11 -5.80
C HIS A 32 -7.94 -4.72 -5.90
N ARG A 33 -6.99 -3.95 -6.43
CA ARG A 33 -5.58 -4.32 -6.55
C ARG A 33 -4.74 -3.36 -5.72
N ALA A 34 -4.36 -3.81 -4.53
CA ALA A 34 -3.47 -3.07 -3.65
C ALA A 34 -2.00 -3.39 -3.98
N CYS A 35 -1.19 -2.34 -4.18
CA CYS A 35 0.22 -2.45 -4.48
C CYS A 35 1.06 -1.69 -3.46
N TYR A 36 2.16 -2.30 -3.03
CA TYR A 36 3.10 -1.68 -2.12
C TYR A 36 4.28 -1.10 -2.89
N PHE A 37 4.44 0.22 -2.86
CA PHE A 37 5.65 0.88 -3.32
C PHE A 37 6.64 0.97 -2.18
N THR A 38 7.89 0.56 -2.40
CA THR A 38 8.90 0.53 -1.34
C THR A 38 9.99 1.56 -1.59
N THR A 39 10.28 2.40 -0.61
CA THR A 39 11.23 3.52 -0.78
C THR A 39 12.67 3.08 -1.05
N TRP A 40 13.06 1.90 -0.57
CA TRP A 40 14.40 1.35 -0.78
C TRP A 40 14.62 0.77 -2.18
N SER A 41 13.58 0.59 -2.99
CA SER A 41 13.69 0.09 -4.37
C SER A 41 14.52 1.02 -5.28
N ARG A 42 14.63 2.30 -4.92
CA ARG A 42 15.48 3.31 -5.58
C ARG A 42 16.99 3.04 -5.50
N TYR A 43 17.42 2.27 -4.49
CA TYR A 43 18.84 2.00 -4.22
C TYR A 43 19.33 0.72 -4.92
N ARG A 44 18.45 -0.02 -5.59
CA ARG A 44 18.84 -1.20 -6.34
C ARG A 44 19.67 -0.82 -7.57
N PRO A 45 20.66 -1.65 -7.96
CA PRO A 45 21.39 -1.46 -9.20
C PRO A 45 20.48 -1.71 -10.41
N VAL A 46 20.85 -1.15 -11.56
CA VAL A 46 20.17 -1.38 -12.85
C VAL A 46 20.31 -2.87 -13.22
N PRO A 47 19.26 -3.54 -13.74
CA PRO A 47 17.94 -3.01 -14.13
C PRO A 47 16.89 -2.98 -13.01
N GLY A 48 17.24 -3.39 -11.79
CA GLY A 48 16.30 -3.50 -10.68
C GLY A 48 15.97 -2.18 -9.95
N LYS A 49 16.52 -1.05 -10.40
CA LYS A 49 16.22 0.28 -9.86
C LYS A 49 14.79 0.66 -10.20
N TYR A 50 14.00 0.94 -9.17
CA TYR A 50 12.58 1.28 -9.34
C TYR A 50 12.28 2.61 -8.65
N LEU A 51 11.69 3.54 -9.39
CA LEU A 51 11.31 4.87 -8.93
C LEU A 51 9.78 5.01 -9.00
N PRO A 52 9.18 6.00 -8.31
CA PRO A 52 7.75 6.26 -8.42
C PRO A 52 7.30 6.49 -9.87
N ALA A 53 8.16 7.09 -10.71
CA ALA A 53 7.91 7.28 -12.14
C ALA A 53 7.83 5.97 -12.96
N ASN A 54 8.24 4.83 -12.39
CA ASN A 54 8.13 3.52 -13.01
C ASN A 54 6.86 2.76 -12.62
N VAL A 55 6.02 3.34 -11.75
CA VAL A 55 4.73 2.76 -11.35
C VAL A 55 3.71 3.02 -12.46
N ASP A 56 3.14 1.97 -13.01
CA ASP A 56 2.04 2.08 -13.98
C ASP A 56 0.77 2.52 -13.25
N PRO A 57 0.19 3.70 -13.59
CA PRO A 57 -1.00 4.22 -12.92
C PRO A 57 -2.25 3.37 -13.10
N ASN A 58 -2.28 2.47 -14.10
CA ASN A 58 -3.43 1.61 -14.37
C ASN A 58 -3.28 0.20 -13.78
N LEU A 59 -2.14 -0.12 -13.16
CA LEU A 59 -1.87 -1.45 -12.62
C LEU A 59 -2.62 -1.73 -11.31
N CYS A 60 -2.73 -0.71 -10.45
CA CYS A 60 -3.19 -0.83 -9.06
C CYS A 60 -4.29 0.18 -8.77
N THR A 61 -5.34 -0.24 -8.07
CA THR A 61 -6.41 0.67 -7.62
C THR A 61 -6.09 1.33 -6.29
N ILE A 62 -5.22 0.72 -5.49
CA ILE A 62 -4.76 1.24 -4.21
C ILE A 62 -3.24 1.16 -4.20
N LEU A 63 -2.56 2.30 -4.01
CA LEU A 63 -1.10 2.35 -3.88
C LEU A 63 -0.72 2.70 -2.45
N ILE A 64 0.07 1.83 -1.82
CA ILE A 64 0.50 1.94 -0.43
C ILE A 64 1.99 2.28 -0.42
N TYR A 65 2.35 3.44 0.13
CA TYR A 65 3.75 3.87 0.26
C TYR A 65 4.38 3.26 1.53
N ALA A 66 5.34 2.36 1.34
CA ALA A 66 5.99 1.60 2.40
C ALA A 66 7.47 2.04 2.56
N PHE A 67 7.94 2.47 3.73
CA PHE A 67 7.25 2.63 5.02
C PHE A 67 7.40 4.06 5.53
N GLY A 68 6.37 4.57 6.19
CA GLY A 68 6.50 5.71 7.12
C GLY A 68 7.27 5.31 8.39
N GLN A 69 7.71 6.30 9.15
CA GLN A 69 8.34 6.12 10.44
C GLN A 69 7.48 6.75 11.54
N ILE A 70 7.58 6.26 12.77
CA ILE A 70 7.03 6.93 13.95
C ILE A 70 8.20 7.36 14.81
N THR A 71 8.29 8.65 15.11
CA THR A 71 9.30 9.24 16.00
C THR A 71 8.55 10.12 16.99
N ASN A 72 8.82 9.99 18.30
CA ASN A 72 8.13 10.76 19.35
C ASN A 72 6.59 10.69 19.26
N ASN A 73 6.04 9.50 18.97
CA ASN A 73 4.60 9.26 18.78
C ASN A 73 3.95 10.08 17.64
N THR A 74 4.73 10.71 16.77
CA THR A 74 4.25 11.38 15.56
C THR A 74 4.71 10.63 14.31
N ILE A 75 3.88 10.64 13.28
CA ILE A 75 4.24 10.07 11.98
C ILE A 75 5.26 11.00 11.34
N SER A 76 6.42 10.43 11.01
CA SER A 76 7.56 11.11 10.41
C SER A 76 7.97 10.40 9.12
N THR A 77 8.63 11.13 8.23
CA THR A 77 9.24 10.59 7.02
C THR A 77 10.43 9.71 7.39
N ARG A 78 10.54 8.53 6.75
CA ARG A 78 11.66 7.61 7.02
C ARG A 78 12.95 8.09 6.35
N SER A 79 12.83 8.75 5.20
CA SER A 79 13.95 9.33 4.48
C SER A 79 13.65 10.79 4.14
N PRO A 80 14.64 11.71 4.23
CA PRO A 80 14.47 13.08 3.75
C PRO A 80 14.07 13.18 2.28
N LYS A 81 14.33 12.12 1.49
CA LYS A 81 13.95 12.04 0.08
C LYS A 81 12.50 11.61 -0.14
N ASP A 82 11.72 11.46 0.93
CA ASP A 82 10.27 11.19 0.89
C ASP A 82 9.44 12.50 1.01
N GLU A 83 10.06 13.66 1.27
CA GLU A 83 9.38 14.95 1.51
C GLU A 83 9.02 15.74 0.24
N GLY A 84 9.52 15.32 -0.93
CA GLY A 84 9.20 15.93 -2.23
C GLY A 84 9.96 17.23 -2.48
#